data_AF-B4VJV3-F1
#
_entry.id   AF-B4VJV3-F1
#
_cell.length_a   1.000
_cell.length_b   1.000
_cell.length_c   1.000
_cell.angle_alpha   90.00
_cell.angle_beta   90.00
_cell.angle_gamma   90.00
#
_symmetry.space_group_name_H-M   'P 1'
#
loop_
_entity.id
_entity.type
_entity.pdbx_description
1 polymer ?
#
loop_
_entity_poly.entity_id
_entity_poly.type
_entity_poly.pdbx_seq_one_letter_code
_entity_poly.pdbx_strand_id
1 'polypeptide(L)'
;MVKAGRVTIVGYIRVGSARFNLNIRGDVSEVKTAMDAGIAAVEKTYGATLESWVIIPRPHENVECVLPIAYTEEVEQYREAVENPLVQGRGNRLQR
;
A
#
# COMPACT_ATOMS: atom_id res chain seq x y z
N MET A 1 -2.97 5.77 -3.25
CA MET A 1 -2.19 4.56 -2.94
C MET A 1 -2.95 3.29 -3.30
N VAL A 2 -3.69 2.63 -2.40
CA VAL A 2 -4.29 1.28 -2.61
C VAL A 2 -5.23 1.10 -3.81
N LYS A 3 -5.80 2.21 -4.34
CA LYS A 3 -6.64 2.17 -5.54
C LYS A 3 -5.86 2.32 -6.85
N ALA A 4 -4.62 2.77 -6.77
CA ALA A 4 -3.79 3.10 -7.94
C ALA A 4 -2.73 2.03 -8.22
N GLY A 5 -2.27 1.31 -7.19
CA GLY A 5 -1.37 0.17 -7.33
C GLY A 5 -1.82 -0.96 -6.43
N ARG A 6 -1.42 -2.18 -6.78
CA ARG A 6 -1.65 -3.40 -6.02
C ARG A 6 -0.71 -3.44 -4.81
N VAL A 7 -1.11 -2.70 -3.78
CA VAL A 7 -0.36 -2.55 -2.53
C VAL A 7 -1.29 -2.71 -1.34
N THR A 8 -0.71 -3.13 -0.22
CA THR A 8 -1.40 -3.26 1.06
C THR A 8 -0.92 -2.16 2.01
N ILE A 9 -1.85 -1.51 2.71
CA ILE A 9 -1.50 -0.64 3.84
C ILE A 9 -1.25 -1.55 5.03
N VAL A 10 -0.06 -1.49 5.60
CA VAL A 10 0.32 -2.31 6.76
C VAL A 10 0.17 -1.57 8.08
N GLY A 11 0.15 -0.24 8.04
CA GLY A 11 -0.02 0.56 9.24
C GLY A 11 0.07 2.05 8.99
N TYR A 12 -0.23 2.80 10.05
CA TYR A 12 -0.02 4.23 10.12
C TYR A 12 0.61 4.59 11.46
N ILE A 13 1.37 5.69 11.49
CA ILE A 13 2.05 6.16 12.69
C ILE A 13 1.68 7.60 12.94
N ARG A 14 1.34 7.91 14.19
CA ARG A 14 1.24 9.28 14.69
C ARG A 14 2.64 9.75 15.10
N VAL A 15 3.29 10.51 14.23
CA VAL A 15 4.68 10.97 14.42
C VAL A 15 4.76 12.13 15.43
N GLY A 16 3.64 12.82 15.67
CA GLY A 16 3.57 14.01 16.52
C GLY A 16 3.62 15.31 15.73
N SER A 17 3.31 16.43 16.38
CA SER A 17 3.15 17.74 15.72
C SER A 17 2.17 17.70 14.55
N ALA A 18 1.05 16.99 14.72
CA ALA A 18 0.03 16.73 13.69
C ALA A 18 0.55 16.05 12.41
N ARG A 19 1.73 15.41 12.44
CA ARG A 19 2.26 14.63 11.33
C ARG A 19 1.88 13.16 11.45
N PHE A 20 1.57 12.58 10.29
CA PHE A 20 1.19 11.18 10.14
C PHE A 20 2.10 10.53 9.12
N ASN A 21 2.47 9.27 9.38
CA ASN A 21 3.19 8.42 8.44
C ASN A 21 2.29 7.24 8.06
N LEU A 22 2.42 6.77 6.83
CA LEU A 22 1.65 5.64 6.32
C LEU A 22 2.61 4.67 5.64
N ASN A 23 2.53 3.39 6.01
CA ASN A 23 3.42 2.35 5.52
C ASN A 23 2.64 1.42 4.58
N ILE A 24 3.17 1.22 3.38
CA ILE A 24 2.60 0.34 2.35
C ILE A 24 3.61 -0.71 1.90
N ARG A 25 3.11 -1.88 1.51
CA ARG A 25 3.91 -3.00 0.99
C ARG A 25 3.31 -3.54 -0.31
N GLY A 26 4.17 -4.07 -1.17
CA GLY A 26 3.82 -4.62 -2.47
C GLY A 26 5.04 -4.65 -3.39
N ASP A 27 4.84 -5.06 -4.63
CA ASP A 27 5.88 -5.04 -5.65
C ASP A 27 6.37 -3.61 -5.92
N VAL A 28 7.66 -3.45 -6.18
CA VAL A 28 8.28 -2.12 -6.33
C VAL A 28 7.64 -1.25 -7.43
N SER A 29 7.15 -1.86 -8.51
CA SER A 29 6.41 -1.15 -9.56
C SER A 29 5.08 -0.62 -9.06
N GLU A 30 4.32 -1.45 -8.36
CA GLU A 30 3.01 -1.11 -7.80
C GLU A 30 3.13 -0.07 -6.70
N VAL A 31 4.17 -0.15 -5.86
CA VAL A 31 4.48 0.83 -4.81
C VAL A 31 4.81 2.19 -5.41
N LYS A 32 5.54 2.27 -6.53
CA LYS A 32 5.80 3.53 -7.24
C LYS A 32 4.50 4.16 -7.74
N THR A 33 3.67 3.41 -8.46
CA THR A 33 2.39 3.91 -8.95
C THR A 33 1.45 4.32 -7.80
N ALA A 34 1.43 3.55 -6.72
CA ALA A 34 0.64 3.88 -5.53
C ALA A 34 1.13 5.18 -4.87
N MET A 35 2.45 5.40 -4.79
CA MET A 35 3.06 6.59 -4.21
C MET A 35 2.76 7.84 -5.05
N ASP A 36 2.94 7.78 -6.37
CA ASP A 36 2.63 8.90 -7.28
C ASP A 36 1.18 9.38 -7.10
N ALA A 37 0.24 8.42 -7.05
CA ALA A 37 -1.17 8.73 -6.79
C ALA A 37 -1.43 9.24 -5.36
N GLY A 38 -0.61 8.83 -4.39
CA GLY A 38 -0.66 9.32 -3.01
C GLY A 38 -0.23 10.78 -2.91
N ILE A 39 0.89 11.13 -3.53
CA ILE A 39 1.42 12.50 -3.60
C ILE A 39 0.39 13.42 -4.24
N ALA A 40 -0.15 13.05 -5.40
CA ALA A 40 -1.18 13.81 -6.10
C ALA A 40 -2.49 13.97 -5.29
N ALA A 41 -2.79 13.03 -4.39
CA ALA A 41 -3.95 13.13 -3.51
C ALA A 41 -3.71 14.11 -2.35
N VAL A 42 -2.50 14.15 -1.79
CA VAL A 42 -2.12 15.11 -0.75
C VAL A 42 -2.19 16.54 -1.30
N GLU A 43 -1.67 16.80 -2.50
CA GLU A 43 -1.73 18.11 -3.15
C GLU A 43 -3.15 18.65 -3.37
N LYS A 44 -4.12 17.75 -3.57
CA LYS A 44 -5.54 18.10 -3.74
C LYS A 44 -6.29 18.27 -2.41
N THR A 45 -5.68 17.87 -1.29
CA THR A 45 -6.33 17.90 0.01
C THR A 45 -6.10 19.26 0.67
N TYR A 46 -7.19 19.95 1.00
CA TYR A 46 -7.12 21.27 1.62
C TYR A 46 -6.35 21.23 2.95
N GLY A 47 -5.32 22.07 3.08
CA GLY A 47 -4.51 22.21 4.29
C GLY A 47 -3.55 21.06 4.57
N ALA A 48 -3.40 20.10 3.65
CA ALA A 48 -2.42 19.03 3.77
C ALA A 48 -1.10 19.41 3.07
N THR A 49 0.02 19.00 3.65
CA THR A 49 1.35 19.18 3.07
C THR A 49 2.09 17.85 3.09
N LEU A 50 2.78 17.53 2.00
CA LEU A 50 3.67 16.37 1.94
C LEU A 50 5.03 16.74 2.54
N GLU A 51 5.37 16.15 3.68
CA GLU A 51 6.65 16.41 4.35
C GLU A 51 7.81 15.58 3.80
N SER A 52 7.63 14.27 3.66
CA SER A 52 8.68 13.35 3.20
C SER A 52 8.07 12.01 2.78
N TRP A 53 8.73 11.31 1.85
CA TRP A 53 8.40 9.96 1.44
C TRP A 53 9.67 9.23 0.96
N VAL A 54 9.66 7.90 1.03
CA VAL A 54 10.74 7.04 0.53
C VAL A 54 10.18 5.70 0.09
N ILE A 55 10.79 5.08 -0.92
CA ILE A 55 10.51 3.71 -1.35
C ILE A 55 11.77 2.88 -1.15
N ILE A 56 11.64 1.77 -0.42
CA ILE A 56 12.72 0.81 -0.19
C ILE A 56 12.35 -0.49 -0.92
N PRO A 57 12.97 -0.79 -2.09
CA PRO A 57 12.57 -1.94 -2.92
C PRO A 57 12.70 -3.30 -2.23
N ARG A 58 13.68 -3.47 -1.36
CA ARG A 58 13.94 -4.71 -0.63
C ARG A 58 14.45 -4.38 0.78
N PRO A 59 13.56 -4.18 1.76
CA PRO A 59 13.97 -3.90 3.13
C PRO A 59 14.71 -5.12 3.71
N HIS A 60 15.73 -4.87 4.54
CA HIS A 60 16.42 -5.92 5.26
C HIS A 60 15.51 -6.49 6.37
N GLU A 61 15.59 -7.78 6.66
CA GLU A 61 14.72 -8.47 7.63
C GLU A 61 14.74 -7.80 9.02
N ASN A 62 15.93 -7.41 9.49
CA ASN A 62 16.07 -6.65 10.74
C ASN A 62 15.28 -5.33 10.76
N VAL A 63 15.17 -4.64 9.61
CA VAL A 63 14.39 -3.40 9.51
C VAL A 63 12.90 -3.70 9.59
N GLU A 64 12.45 -4.77 8.95
CA GLU A 64 11.06 -5.22 9.00
C GLU A 64 10.65 -5.73 10.38
N CYS A 65 11.58 -6.33 11.13
CA CYS A 65 11.34 -6.79 12.50
C CYS A 65 11.20 -5.62 13.49
N VAL A 66 12.07 -4.60 13.37
CA VAL A 66 12.13 -3.49 14.34
C VAL A 66 11.14 -2.36 14.02
N LEU A 67 10.94 -2.05 12.74
CA LEU A 67 10.02 -0.98 12.32
C LEU A 67 8.63 -1.55 12.06
N PRO A 68 7.56 -0.77 12.30
CA PRO A 68 6.17 -1.19 12.06
C PRO A 68 5.83 -1.15 10.55
N ILE A 69 6.54 -1.96 9.76
CA ILE A 69 6.39 -2.06 8.30
C ILE A 69 6.07 -3.49 7.82
N ALA A 70 6.07 -4.46 8.72
CA ALA A 70 5.72 -5.85 8.44
C ALA A 70 4.21 -6.00 8.18
N TYR A 71 3.83 -7.04 7.45
CA TYR A 71 2.44 -7.45 7.36
C TYR A 71 1.93 -7.94 8.73
N THR A 72 0.64 -7.74 8.98
CA THR A 72 -0.05 -8.19 10.20
C THR A 72 -1.25 -9.06 9.80
N GLU A 73 -1.74 -9.88 10.75
CA GLU A 73 -2.91 -10.74 10.51
C GLU A 73 -4.16 -9.95 10.09
N GLU A 74 -4.30 -8.71 10.58
CA GLU A 74 -5.44 -7.84 10.27
C GLU A 74 -5.53 -7.47 8.78
N VAL A 75 -4.39 -7.45 8.08
CA VAL A 75 -4.29 -7.02 6.68
C VAL A 75 -4.06 -8.17 5.71
N GLU A 76 -4.02 -9.41 6.19
CA GLU A 76 -3.68 -10.59 5.39
C GLU A 76 -4.66 -10.79 4.23
N GLN A 77 -5.96 -10.56 4.44
CA GLN A 77 -6.98 -10.62 3.37
C GLN A 77 -6.67 -9.68 2.18
N TYR A 78 -6.05 -8.52 2.44
CA TYR A 78 -5.72 -7.55 1.41
C TYR A 78 -4.41 -7.92 0.71
N ARG A 79 -3.47 -8.49 1.46
CA ARG A 79 -2.24 -9.06 0.92
C ARG A 79 -2.57 -10.19 -0.06
N GLU A 80 -3.40 -11.15 0.36
CA GLU A 80 -3.86 -12.24 -0.49
C GLU A 80 -4.55 -11.72 -1.74
N ALA A 81 -5.41 -10.69 -1.63
CA ALA A 81 -6.10 -10.10 -2.79
C ALA A 81 -5.15 -9.41 -3.78
N VAL A 82 -4.02 -8.88 -3.29
CA VAL A 82 -2.96 -8.26 -4.11
C VAL A 82 -2.11 -9.32 -4.81
N GLU A 83 -1.76 -10.40 -4.11
CA GLU A 83 -0.91 -11.49 -4.63
C GLU A 83 -1.69 -12.46 -5.54
N ASN A 84 -2.93 -12.79 -5.18
CA ASN A 84 -3.83 -13.68 -5.91
C ASN A 84 -5.02 -12.88 -6.46
N PRO A 85 -4.85 -12.16 -7.59
CA PRO A 85 -5.96 -11.45 -8.19
C PRO A 85 -7.07 -12.44 -8.50
N LEU A 86 -8.28 -12.16 -8.01
CA LEU A 86 -9.49 -12.90 -8.38
C LEU A 86 -9.68 -12.74 -9.89
N VAL A 87 -9.12 -13.67 -10.66
CA VAL A 87 -9.45 -13.82 -12.07
C VAL A 87 -10.86 -14.36 -12.06
N GLN A 88 -11.85 -13.45 -12.14
CA GLN A 88 -13.19 -13.83 -12.57
C GLN A 88 -13.03 -14.45 -13.96
N GLY A 89 -12.85 -15.77 -13.97
CA GLY A 89 -12.94 -16.55 -15.18
C GLY A 89 -14.27 -16.21 -15.81
N ARG A 90 -14.25 -15.81 -17.08
CA ARG A 90 -15.43 -15.87 -17.96
C ARG A 90 -15.88 -17.33 -18.01
N GLY A 91 -16.63 -17.75 -17.00
CA GLY A 91 -17.31 -19.02 -16.92
C GLY A 91 -18.43 -19.04 -17.94
N ASN A 92 -18.10 -19.57 -19.11
CA ASN A 92 -18.96 -20.30 -20.03
C ASN A 92 -20.46 -19.97 -19.99
N ARG A 93 -20.88 -18.99 -20.80
CA ARG A 93 -22.29 -18.73 -21.13
C ARG A 93 -22.75 -19.58 -22.33
N LEU A 94 -22.40 -20.86 -22.32
CA LEU A 94 -22.84 -21.88 -23.27
C LEU A 94 -23.27 -23.10 -22.45
N GLN A 95 -24.57 -23.16 -22.17
CA GLN A 95 -25.42 -24.34 -21.94
C GLN A 95 -26.55 -24.00 -20.96
N ARG A 96 -27.63 -23.42 -21.49
CA ARG A 96 -29.02 -23.90 -21.37
C ARG A 96 -29.91 -23.04 -22.24
#